data_AF-A0AAU6WQG4-F1
#
_entry.id   AF-A0AAU6WQG4-F1
#
_cell.length_a   1.000
_cell.length_b   1.000
_cell.length_c   1.000
_cell.angle_alpha   90.00
_cell.angle_beta   90.00
_cell.angle_gamma   90.00
#
_symmetry.space_group_name_H-M   'P 1'
#
loop_
_entity.id
_entity.type
_entity.pdbx_description
1 polymer ?
#
loop_
_entity_poly.entity_id
_entity_poly.type
_entity_poly.pdbx_seq_one_letter_code
_entity_poly.pdbx_strand_id
1 'polypeptide(L)'
;MPGGKQIAYEDKNHYPFSLTSKDFLIIDSQEKMDEVFRIIHQHTNGKRFSPIPAVMENETYLVIKPDLKNSNDISVESVVLNKDILYVQVKAFENPDFRKESRFSPNILLKLKGKVSFKKITIK
;
A
#
# COMPACT_ATOMS: atom_id res chain seq x y z
N MET A 1 19.47 -1.59 8.73
CA MET A 1 19.19 -1.01 10.07
C MET A 1 19.29 -2.14 11.09
N PRO A 2 20.18 -2.08 12.11
CA PRO A 2 20.34 -3.20 13.04
C PRO A 2 19.32 -3.06 14.19
N GLY A 3 18.30 -3.93 14.22
CA GLY A 3 17.40 -4.08 15.37
C GLY A 3 15.88 -4.13 15.09
N GLY A 4 15.45 -3.98 13.84
CA GLY A 4 14.02 -4.09 13.48
C GLY A 4 13.62 -5.51 13.07
N LYS A 5 12.37 -5.91 13.34
CA LYS A 5 11.77 -7.15 12.84
C LYS A 5 11.38 -6.98 11.38
N GLN A 6 11.97 -7.78 10.49
CA GLN A 6 11.52 -7.82 9.10
C GLN A 6 10.12 -8.44 9.03
N ILE A 7 9.23 -7.76 8.33
CA ILE A 7 7.85 -8.18 8.13
C ILE A 7 7.76 -8.73 6.70
N ALA A 8 7.33 -9.99 6.57
CA ALA A 8 7.00 -10.54 5.26
C ALA A 8 5.72 -9.86 4.75
N TYR A 9 5.71 -9.50 3.48
CA TYR A 9 4.59 -8.79 2.86
C TYR A 9 4.31 -9.34 1.46
N GLU A 10 3.11 -9.07 0.97
CA GLU A 10 2.70 -9.28 -0.41
C GLU A 10 2.33 -7.92 -0.99
N ASP A 11 2.96 -7.56 -2.11
CA ASP A 11 2.57 -6.41 -2.91
C ASP A 11 1.34 -6.79 -3.75
N LYS A 12 0.17 -6.25 -3.39
CA LYS A 12 -1.09 -6.69 -4.01
C LYS A 12 -1.36 -5.93 -5.29
N ASN A 13 -1.28 -4.61 -5.25
CA ASN A 13 -1.63 -3.79 -6.39
C ASN A 13 -1.22 -2.33 -6.21
N HIS A 14 -0.95 -1.68 -7.34
CA HIS A 14 -0.61 -0.27 -7.43
C HIS A 14 -1.74 0.46 -8.17
N TYR A 15 -2.37 1.40 -7.48
CA TYR A 15 -3.50 2.14 -8.01
C TYR A 15 -3.05 3.53 -8.43
N PRO A 16 -3.20 3.93 -9.70
CA PRO A 16 -2.81 5.25 -10.20
C PRO A 16 -3.80 6.36 -9.78
N PHE A 17 -4.52 6.16 -8.69
CA PHE A 17 -5.53 7.07 -8.13
C PHE A 17 -5.51 6.99 -6.60
N SER A 18 -6.00 8.04 -5.94
CA SER A 18 -5.97 8.13 -4.47
C SER A 18 -7.01 7.21 -3.84
N LEU A 19 -6.57 6.28 -3.00
CA LEU A 19 -7.45 5.45 -2.16
C LEU A 19 -7.68 6.04 -0.76
N THR A 20 -6.78 6.93 -0.34
CA THR A 20 -6.85 7.66 0.93
C THR A 20 -6.34 9.08 0.72
N SER A 21 -6.81 10.02 1.54
CA SER A 21 -6.31 11.40 1.60
C SER A 21 -5.05 11.53 2.47
N LYS A 22 -4.74 10.50 3.28
CA LYS A 22 -3.57 10.44 4.15
C LYS A 22 -2.40 9.76 3.44
N ASP A 23 -1.19 9.93 3.97
CA ASP A 23 0.03 9.27 3.48
C ASP A 23 -0.05 7.74 3.61
N PHE A 24 -0.89 7.25 4.54
CA PHE A 24 -1.16 5.83 4.71
C PHE A 24 -2.55 5.57 5.30
N LEU A 25 -3.03 4.35 5.13
CA LEU A 25 -4.25 3.83 5.73
C LEU A 25 -4.03 2.38 6.19
N ILE A 26 -4.26 2.12 7.48
CA ILE A 26 -4.28 0.76 8.03
C ILE A 26 -5.69 0.20 7.89
N ILE A 27 -5.79 -0.94 7.24
CA ILE A 27 -7.03 -1.70 7.07
C ILE A 27 -6.96 -2.91 8.01
N ASP A 28 -7.62 -2.76 9.16
CA ASP A 28 -7.70 -3.70 10.27
C ASP A 28 -9.13 -4.22 10.49
N SER A 29 -10.10 -3.77 9.69
CA SER A 29 -11.49 -4.20 9.72
C SER A 29 -12.04 -4.41 8.31
N GLN A 30 -13.07 -5.25 8.20
CA GLN A 30 -13.75 -5.50 6.93
C GLN A 30 -14.38 -4.22 6.36
N GLU A 31 -14.97 -3.37 7.22
CA GLU A 31 -15.56 -2.09 6.81
C GLU A 31 -14.56 -1.20 6.07
N LYS A 32 -13.32 -1.08 6.57
CA LYS A 32 -12.27 -0.31 5.89
C LYS A 32 -11.86 -0.93 4.56
N MET A 33 -11.83 -2.26 4.49
CA MET A 33 -11.53 -2.97 3.25
C MET A 33 -12.61 -2.71 2.20
N ASP A 34 -13.87 -2.81 2.59
CA ASP A 34 -15.03 -2.56 1.73
C ASP A 34 -15.02 -1.11 1.23
N GLU A 35 -14.69 -0.13 2.07
CA GLU A 35 -14.55 1.28 1.66
C GLU A 35 -13.46 1.48 0.60
N VAL A 36 -12.29 0.86 0.79
CA VAL A 36 -11.19 0.94 -0.17
C VAL A 36 -11.58 0.29 -1.50
N PHE A 37 -12.19 -0.90 -1.43
CA PHE A 37 -12.64 -1.60 -2.64
C PHE A 37 -13.79 -0.90 -3.35
N ARG A 38 -14.66 -0.18 -2.62
CA ARG A 38 -15.67 0.69 -3.23
C ARG A 38 -15.03 1.77 -4.11
N ILE A 39 -13.96 2.42 -3.64
CA ILE A 39 -13.23 3.43 -4.43
C ILE A 39 -12.57 2.78 -5.65
N ILE A 40 -11.93 1.61 -5.46
CA ILE A 40 -11.32 0.85 -6.56
C ILE A 40 -12.36 0.51 -7.62
N HIS A 41 -13.50 -0.05 -7.23
CA HIS A 41 -14.58 -0.45 -8.12
C HIS A 41 -15.16 0.73 -8.90
N GLN A 42 -15.30 1.90 -8.28
CA GLN A 42 -15.71 3.13 -8.97
C GLN A 42 -14.76 3.54 -10.10
N HIS A 43 -13.46 3.25 -9.97
CA HIS A 43 -12.46 3.52 -11.01
C HIS A 43 -12.32 2.38 -12.02
N THR A 44 -12.98 1.25 -11.79
CA THR A 44 -12.88 0.06 -12.64
C THR A 44 -13.99 0.09 -13.71
N ASN A 45 -14.00 1.11 -14.57
CA ASN A 45 -15.03 1.30 -15.61
C ASN A 45 -15.14 0.06 -16.54
N GLY A 46 -16.22 -0.71 -16.40
CA GLY A 46 -16.61 -1.79 -17.32
C GLY A 46 -15.79 -3.08 -17.28
N LYS A 47 -14.86 -3.23 -16.32
CA LYS A 47 -14.09 -4.47 -16.12
C LYS A 47 -14.69 -5.32 -14.99
N ARG A 48 -14.33 -6.61 -14.95
CA ARG A 48 -14.68 -7.48 -13.83
C ARG A 48 -14.17 -6.89 -12.52
N PHE A 49 -15.07 -6.67 -11.57
CA PHE A 49 -14.70 -6.23 -10.23
C PHE A 49 -13.77 -7.26 -9.60
N SER A 50 -12.68 -6.77 -9.02
CA SER A 50 -11.82 -7.62 -8.20
C SER A 50 -12.61 -8.02 -6.94
N PRO A 51 -12.59 -9.30 -6.54
CA PRO A 51 -13.25 -9.71 -5.31
C PRO A 51 -12.68 -8.95 -4.11
N ILE A 52 -13.56 -8.55 -3.20
CA ILE A 52 -13.13 -7.89 -1.96
C ILE A 52 -12.54 -8.97 -1.04
N PRO A 53 -11.27 -8.85 -0.63
CA PRO A 53 -10.66 -9.82 0.26
C PRO A 53 -11.27 -9.72 1.67
N ALA A 54 -11.35 -10.87 2.36
CA ALA A 54 -11.71 -10.90 3.77
C ALA A 54 -10.51 -10.45 4.61
N VAL A 55 -10.75 -9.55 5.58
CA VAL A 55 -9.73 -9.15 6.55
C VAL A 55 -9.63 -10.22 7.65
N MET A 56 -8.51 -10.93 7.68
CA MET A 56 -8.25 -12.00 8.66
C MET A 56 -7.49 -11.45 9.87
N GLU A 57 -7.74 -12.00 11.06
CA GLU A 57 -7.17 -11.53 12.34
C GLU A 57 -5.63 -11.54 12.38
N ASN A 58 -5.01 -12.44 11.60
CA ASN A 58 -3.56 -12.61 11.52
C ASN A 58 -2.92 -11.89 10.34
N GLU A 59 -3.61 -10.93 9.74
CA GLU A 59 -3.10 -10.15 8.62
C GLU A 59 -3.31 -8.66 8.87
N THR A 60 -2.52 -7.85 8.19
CA THR A 60 -2.71 -6.40 8.24
C THR A 60 -2.58 -5.87 6.82
N TYR A 61 -3.63 -5.24 6.33
CA TYR A 61 -3.61 -4.58 5.05
C TYR A 61 -3.21 -3.12 5.26
N LEU A 62 -2.39 -2.61 4.36
CA LEU A 62 -1.82 -1.28 4.46
C LEU A 62 -1.86 -0.64 3.09
N VAL A 63 -2.50 0.51 2.99
CA VAL A 63 -2.34 1.39 1.82
C VAL A 63 -1.27 2.40 2.16
N ILE A 64 -0.26 2.52 1.31
CA ILE A 64 0.74 3.60 1.39
C ILE A 64 0.63 4.51 0.16
N LYS A 65 0.93 5.79 0.38
CA LYS A 65 1.05 6.79 -0.67
C LYS A 65 2.47 7.36 -0.63
N PRO A 66 3.43 6.77 -1.36
CA PRO A 66 4.79 7.30 -1.45
C PRO A 66 4.80 8.67 -2.14
N ASP A 67 5.76 9.53 -1.85
CA ASP A 67 5.98 10.73 -2.64
C ASP A 67 6.94 10.43 -3.79
N LEU A 68 6.44 10.52 -5.03
CA LEU A 68 7.24 10.35 -6.23
C LEU A 68 7.77 11.69 -6.73
N LYS A 69 9.09 11.77 -6.94
CA LYS A 69 9.72 12.97 -7.55
C LYS A 69 9.92 12.80 -9.06
N ASN A 70 10.48 11.68 -9.50
CA ASN A 70 10.96 11.48 -10.88
C ASN A 70 10.59 10.10 -11.47
N SER A 71 9.63 9.37 -10.89
CA SER A 71 9.13 8.10 -11.44
C SER A 71 7.61 8.08 -11.46
N ASN A 72 7.06 7.14 -12.22
CA ASN A 72 5.62 6.89 -12.30
C ASN A 72 5.16 5.73 -11.40
N ASP A 73 6.10 5.01 -10.78
CA ASP A 73 5.82 3.93 -9.85
C ASP A 73 6.95 3.71 -8.83
N ILE A 74 6.72 2.87 -7.82
CA ILE A 74 7.74 2.39 -6.87
C ILE A 74 7.65 0.88 -6.66
N SER A 75 8.77 0.25 -6.36
CA SER A 75 8.80 -1.11 -5.85
C SER A 75 9.04 -1.07 -4.34
N VAL A 76 8.29 -1.85 -3.58
CA VAL A 76 8.61 -2.04 -2.16
C VAL A 76 9.76 -3.04 -2.06
N GLU A 77 10.85 -2.65 -1.39
CA GLU A 77 12.05 -3.47 -1.22
C GLU A 77 12.01 -4.21 0.12
N SER A 78 11.62 -3.50 1.19
CA SER A 78 11.52 -4.12 2.50
C SER A 78 10.51 -3.42 3.40
N VAL A 79 9.92 -4.20 4.30
CA VAL A 79 9.08 -3.70 5.39
C VAL A 79 9.71 -4.15 6.71
N VAL A 80 10.05 -3.19 7.57
CA VAL A 80 10.73 -3.43 8.84
C VAL A 80 9.98 -2.72 9.95
N LEU A 81 9.53 -3.48 10.95
CA LEU A 81 8.95 -2.93 12.17
C LEU A 81 10.06 -2.72 13.20
N ASN A 82 10.20 -1.49 13.70
CA ASN A 82 11.11 -1.21 14.81
C ASN A 82 10.36 -0.36 15.85
N LYS A 83 10.18 -0.92 17.04
CA LYS A 83 9.27 -0.38 18.08
C LYS A 83 7.88 -0.16 17.48
N ASP A 84 7.35 1.05 17.56
CA ASP A 84 6.03 1.43 17.03
C ASP A 84 6.09 2.07 15.63
N ILE A 85 7.23 1.98 14.93
CA ILE A 85 7.44 2.60 13.62
C ILE A 85 7.60 1.53 12.56
N LEU A 86 6.72 1.54 11.56
CA LEU A 86 6.83 0.73 10.36
C LEU A 86 7.67 1.48 9.31
N TYR A 87 8.84 0.94 8.99
CA TYR A 87 9.69 1.44 7.92
C TYR A 87 9.37 0.67 6.65
N VAL A 88 8.93 1.38 5.61
CA VAL A 88 8.73 0.83 4.28
C VAL A 88 9.79 1.41 3.38
N GLN A 89 10.74 0.57 2.97
CA GLN A 89 11.77 0.98 2.02
C GLN A 89 11.26 0.75 0.61
N VAL A 90 11.30 1.80 -0.19
CA VAL A 90 10.77 1.82 -1.54
C VAL A 90 11.86 2.26 -2.51
N LYS A 91 11.76 1.79 -3.75
CA LYS A 91 12.66 2.17 -4.83
C LYS A 91 11.84 2.66 -6.00
N ALA A 92 12.15 3.87 -6.46
CA ALA A 92 11.58 4.39 -7.69
C ALA A 92 11.92 3.47 -8.87
N PHE A 93 10.93 3.13 -9.68
CA PHE A 93 11.14 2.44 -10.95
C PHE A 93 10.19 2.98 -12.02
N GLU A 94 10.57 2.83 -13.29
CA GLU A 94 9.68 3.18 -14.38
C GLU A 94 8.80 2.00 -14.75
N ASN A 95 7.50 2.15 -14.58
CA ASN A 95 6.51 1.16 -14.99
C ASN A 95 5.94 1.51 -16.38
N PRO A 96 6.11 0.68 -17.41
CA PRO A 96 5.59 0.95 -18.74
C PRO A 96 4.05 1.02 -18.80
N ASP A 97 3.35 0.46 -17.81
CA ASP A 97 1.88 0.48 -17.74
C ASP A 97 1.31 1.83 -17.29
N PHE A 98 2.16 2.71 -16.72
CA PHE A 98 1.77 4.05 -16.27
C PHE A 98 2.40 5.14 -17.15
N ARG A 99 1.66 6.23 -17.41
CA ARG A 99 2.21 7.36 -18.17
C ARG A 99 3.35 8.02 -17.38
N LYS A 100 4.52 8.20 -18.01
CA LYS A 100 5.68 8.89 -17.40
C LYS A 100 5.38 10.30 -16.90
N GLU A 101 4.39 10.96 -17.51
CA GLU A 101 3.94 12.31 -17.16
C GLU A 101 3.01 12.35 -15.93
N SER A 102 2.62 11.18 -15.40
CA SER A 102 1.78 11.11 -14.21
C SER A 102 2.54 11.66 -13.02
N ARG A 103 2.16 12.86 -12.58
CA ARG A 103 2.60 13.45 -11.30
C ARG A 103 1.88 12.84 -10.10
N PHE A 104 1.01 11.85 -10.33
CA PHE A 104 0.26 11.19 -9.26
C PHE A 104 1.06 10.02 -8.74
N SER A 105 1.48 10.12 -7.48
CA SER A 105 1.95 8.97 -6.74
C SER A 105 0.87 7.89 -6.65
N PRO A 106 1.18 6.63 -6.99
CA PRO A 106 0.22 5.55 -6.86
C PRO A 106 -0.05 5.27 -5.38
N ASN A 107 -1.27 4.88 -5.07
CA ASN A 107 -1.58 4.26 -3.79
C ASN A 107 -1.29 2.75 -3.90
N ILE A 108 -0.53 2.21 -2.97
CA ILE A 108 -0.07 0.82 -3.02
C ILE A 108 -0.72 0.04 -1.90
N LEU A 109 -1.38 -1.05 -2.25
CA LEU A 109 -1.99 -1.96 -1.30
C LEU A 109 -0.99 -3.07 -0.96
N LEU A 110 -0.52 -3.07 0.27
CA LEU A 110 0.32 -4.11 0.84
C LEU A 110 -0.49 -5.00 1.77
N LYS A 111 -0.18 -6.28 1.75
CA LYS A 111 -0.66 -7.25 2.73
C LYS A 111 0.51 -7.72 3.57
N LEU A 112 0.54 -7.33 4.84
CA LEU A 112 1.57 -7.74 5.80
C LEU A 112 1.19 -9.09 6.43
N LYS A 113 2.15 -10.01 6.53
CA LYS A 113 1.97 -11.29 7.22
C LYS A 113 2.06 -11.09 8.73
N GLY A 114 1.03 -11.53 9.44
CA GLY A 114 0.89 -11.34 10.88
C GLY A 114 0.12 -10.06 11.22
N LYS A 115 -0.36 -9.98 12.46
CA LYS A 115 -0.95 -8.77 13.01
C LYS A 115 0.16 -7.78 13.35
N VAL A 116 0.29 -6.72 12.56
CA VAL A 116 1.35 -5.72 12.72
C VAL A 116 0.75 -4.44 13.30
N SER A 117 1.04 -4.18 14.57
CA SER A 117 0.64 -2.94 15.24
C SER A 117 1.78 -1.92 15.18
N PHE A 118 1.47 -0.70 14.75
CA PHE A 118 2.40 0.42 14.68
C PHE A 118 1.63 1.75 14.79
N LYS A 119 2.29 2.80 15.26
CA LYS A 119 1.70 4.14 15.42
C LYS A 119 2.13 5.11 14.32
N LYS A 120 3.27 4.85 13.69
CA LYS A 120 3.84 5.71 12.66
C LYS A 120 4.37 4.87 11.51
N ILE A 121 4.24 5.38 10.30
CA ILE A 121 4.92 4.87 9.12
C ILE A 121 6.02 5.82 8.70
N THR A 122 7.08 5.29 8.13
CA THR A 122 8.13 6.08 7.49
C THR A 122 8.47 5.39 6.18
N ILE A 123 8.13 6.05 5.08
CA ILE A 123 8.41 5.60 3.72
C ILE A 123 9.76 6.22 3.32
N LYS A 124 10.72 5.39 2.90
CA LYS A 124 12.10 5.81 2.56
C LYS A 124 12.55 5.30 1.21
#